data_AF-A0A7J3YQL2-F1
#
_entry.id   AF-A0A7J3YQL2-F1
#
_cell.length_a   1.000
_cell.length_b   1.000
_cell.length_c   1.000
_cell.angle_alpha   90.00
_cell.angle_beta   90.00
_cell.angle_gamma   90.00
#
_symmetry.space_group_name_H-M   'P 1'
#
loop_
_entity.id
_entity.type
_entity.pdbx_description
1 polymer ?
#
loop_
_entity_poly.entity_id
_entity_poly.type
_entity_poly.pdbx_seq_one_letter_code
_entity_poly.pdbx_strand_id
1 'polypeptide(L)'
;MLQEYPPRYGPEWGSGGIFGLKYFKGVLYYTLAFEASAYFVDDEIIEYRFSELGPGPASGGDTYNAVDVVDDKIYFGGWVHNPAVFKGKKDFAGEIDFRNKYSHVHEYDIKERRMKLLWKDSIHDEFRWAGEVSQIIYDPVKDVLLIGRSDGMENLGVYELSRDGGSFIKLSDVPALKGSLYLDYACFDMQPNWMIGVDGIQCLDLVRRVWVRHEVGDWAESSLDGYGVLYRTSGYAVSAYTRYWHFMRGGVLVGNPVEPEVEKPVFVRLFDFGMNVYAPHRSNALNLGGGILAVFNAGTHGFIHPHEGSPEEVDLRRYFNTIAAPTTLVYITPPQARILAVFGARITSMTKAGSRILLAYNTTPNLGGKDSTPIDSGVRGIMSVDEYSLVSSSNPPLTIRVHGWAVGDSCFGGVPLTGYKEAELIIRSSKPNEIIINSYDIGLPPLNYGSERYKLSEGVNRIDLKGYRNVVSFKLEKLDADALINVYLS
;
A
#
# COMPACT_ATOMS: atom_id res chain seq x y z
N MET A 1 -4.62 -25.06 -8.08
CA MET A 1 -3.67 -25.45 -7.01
C MET A 1 -3.33 -24.19 -6.22
N LEU A 2 -4.15 -23.84 -5.23
CA LEU A 2 -3.87 -22.72 -4.32
C LEU A 2 -3.38 -23.37 -3.03
N GLN A 3 -2.13 -23.14 -2.68
CA GLN A 3 -1.47 -23.77 -1.53
C GLN A 3 -1.08 -22.71 -0.50
N GLU A 4 -1.03 -23.14 0.75
CA GLU A 4 -0.48 -22.36 1.85
C GLU A 4 1.03 -22.60 1.95
N TYR A 5 1.77 -21.53 2.20
CA TYR A 5 3.21 -21.51 2.37
C TYR A 5 3.53 -21.22 3.84
N PRO A 6 4.05 -22.22 4.58
CA PRO A 6 4.43 -22.03 5.97
C PRO A 6 5.72 -21.20 6.07
N PRO A 7 6.09 -20.75 7.29
CA PRO A 7 7.39 -20.13 7.55
C PRO A 7 8.57 -20.97 7.08
N ARG A 8 9.54 -20.35 6.42
CA ARG A 8 10.74 -20.99 5.85
C ARG A 8 11.96 -20.08 5.92
N TYR A 9 13.13 -20.61 5.57
CA TYR A 9 14.35 -19.82 5.48
C TYR A 9 14.21 -18.73 4.40
N GLY A 10 14.45 -17.50 4.80
CA GLY A 10 14.28 -16.30 3.99
C GLY A 10 14.77 -15.11 4.80
N PRO A 11 16.10 -14.92 4.92
CA PRO A 11 16.68 -13.96 5.84
C PRO A 11 16.29 -12.54 5.45
N GLU A 12 15.36 -11.95 6.21
CA GLU A 12 14.81 -10.61 5.98
C GLU A 12 14.13 -9.98 7.21
N TRP A 13 13.64 -8.74 7.08
CA TRP A 13 12.82 -8.08 8.10
C TRP A 13 11.38 -8.62 8.12
N GLY A 14 11.17 -9.74 8.83
CA GLY A 14 9.84 -10.23 9.18
C GLY A 14 9.26 -11.24 8.20
N SER A 15 8.32 -10.81 7.36
CA SER A 15 7.71 -11.66 6.34
C SER A 15 7.45 -10.93 5.02
N GLY A 16 7.73 -11.63 3.92
CA GLY A 16 7.72 -11.11 2.56
C GLY A 16 6.44 -11.38 1.80
N GLY A 17 5.41 -12.00 2.38
CA GLY A 17 4.10 -12.11 1.72
C GLY A 17 4.09 -12.82 0.34
N ILE A 18 2.99 -12.64 -0.39
CA ILE A 18 2.88 -12.98 -1.82
C ILE A 18 2.60 -11.70 -2.59
N PHE A 19 3.51 -11.32 -3.49
CA PHE A 19 3.47 -10.05 -4.21
C PHE A 19 3.53 -10.24 -5.72
N GLY A 20 3.18 -9.18 -6.45
CA GLY A 20 3.13 -9.19 -7.91
C GLY A 20 2.07 -10.14 -8.46
N LEU A 21 1.03 -10.49 -7.70
CA LEU A 21 0.01 -11.44 -8.11
C LEU A 21 -0.67 -10.95 -9.39
N LYS A 22 -0.48 -11.68 -10.50
CA LYS A 22 -0.99 -11.30 -11.81
C LYS A 22 -1.46 -12.53 -12.56
N TYR A 23 -2.74 -12.54 -12.95
CA TYR A 23 -3.26 -13.51 -13.89
C TYR A 23 -3.30 -12.92 -15.29
N PHE A 24 -2.61 -13.55 -16.24
CA PHE A 24 -2.54 -13.07 -17.61
C PHE A 24 -2.38 -14.24 -18.59
N LYS A 25 -3.24 -14.28 -19.62
CA LYS A 25 -3.21 -15.31 -20.68
C LYS A 25 -3.08 -16.76 -20.17
N GLY A 26 -3.81 -17.11 -19.12
CA GLY A 26 -3.81 -18.46 -18.56
C GLY A 26 -2.76 -18.71 -17.48
N VAL A 27 -1.76 -17.83 -17.35
CA VAL A 27 -0.67 -17.97 -16.37
C VAL A 27 -0.97 -17.11 -15.14
N LEU A 28 -0.84 -17.71 -13.95
CA LEU A 28 -0.80 -16.98 -12.68
C LEU A 28 0.66 -16.78 -12.25
N TYR A 29 1.10 -15.53 -12.25
CA TYR A 29 2.39 -15.10 -11.72
C TYR A 29 2.26 -14.57 -10.29
N TYR A 30 3.24 -14.87 -9.45
CA TYR A 30 3.47 -14.20 -8.16
C TYR A 30 4.89 -14.48 -7.65
N THR A 31 5.35 -13.65 -6.71
CA THR A 31 6.58 -13.89 -5.95
C THR A 31 6.25 -14.20 -4.50
N LEU A 32 6.82 -15.29 -3.96
CA LEU A 32 7.00 -15.46 -2.53
C LEU A 32 8.19 -14.61 -2.11
N ALA A 33 7.95 -13.42 -1.55
CA ALA A 33 9.07 -12.60 -1.14
C ALA A 33 9.74 -13.17 0.12
N PHE A 34 10.99 -12.78 0.31
CA PHE A 34 11.97 -13.26 1.29
C PHE A 34 12.45 -14.70 1.04
N GLU A 35 11.61 -15.58 0.50
CA GLU A 35 12.07 -16.85 -0.11
C GLU A 35 12.70 -16.67 -1.50
N ALA A 36 12.64 -15.46 -2.07
CA ALA A 36 13.17 -15.12 -3.39
C ALA A 36 12.79 -16.17 -4.45
N SER A 37 11.49 -16.44 -4.56
CA SER A 37 10.95 -17.43 -5.50
C SER A 37 9.77 -16.86 -6.27
N ALA A 38 9.96 -16.70 -7.58
CA ALA A 38 8.91 -16.31 -8.53
C ALA A 38 8.25 -17.57 -9.11
N TYR A 39 6.92 -17.62 -9.08
CA TYR A 39 6.11 -18.73 -9.57
C TYR A 39 5.32 -18.32 -10.81
N PHE A 40 5.29 -19.20 -11.81
CA PHE A 40 4.46 -19.10 -12.99
C PHE A 40 3.64 -20.39 -13.08
N VAL A 41 2.33 -20.26 -12.85
CA VAL A 41 1.43 -21.40 -12.70
C VAL A 41 0.42 -21.43 -13.83
N ASP A 42 0.45 -22.51 -14.60
CA ASP A 42 -0.54 -22.90 -15.60
C ASP A 42 -0.95 -24.36 -15.39
N ASP A 43 -0.85 -25.20 -16.43
CA ASP A 43 -0.96 -26.67 -16.29
C ASP A 43 0.27 -27.26 -15.57
N GLU A 44 1.38 -26.52 -15.50
CA GLU A 44 2.57 -26.83 -14.72
C GLU A 44 2.93 -25.67 -13.77
N ILE A 45 3.89 -25.92 -12.89
CA ILE A 45 4.45 -24.91 -12.00
C ILE A 45 5.92 -24.71 -12.35
N ILE A 46 6.26 -23.50 -12.80
CA ILE A 46 7.65 -23.06 -12.96
C ILE A 46 8.02 -22.19 -11.76
N GLU A 47 9.07 -22.59 -11.06
CA GLU A 47 9.69 -21.83 -9.97
C GLU A 47 11.03 -21.25 -10.45
N TYR A 48 11.19 -19.94 -10.35
CA TYR A 48 12.41 -19.21 -10.67
C TYR A 48 13.00 -18.56 -9.41
N ARG A 49 14.24 -18.93 -9.08
CA ARG A 49 14.95 -18.49 -7.86
C ARG A 49 16.00 -17.40 -8.08
N PHE A 50 15.74 -16.51 -9.04
CA PHE A 50 16.61 -15.37 -9.35
C PHE A 50 18.07 -15.73 -9.61
N SER A 51 18.31 -16.88 -10.24
CA SER A 51 19.66 -17.41 -10.52
C SER A 51 20.49 -16.53 -11.46
N GLU A 52 19.85 -15.65 -12.25
CA GLU A 52 20.54 -14.68 -13.12
C GLU A 52 21.20 -13.52 -12.33
N LEU A 53 20.85 -13.35 -11.04
CA LEU A 53 21.42 -12.29 -10.21
C LEU A 53 22.69 -12.73 -9.50
N GLY A 54 22.83 -14.01 -9.16
CA GLY A 54 23.95 -14.53 -8.37
C GLY A 54 23.79 -16.01 -7.98
N PRO A 55 24.78 -16.56 -7.26
CA PRO A 55 24.91 -18.00 -7.01
C PRO A 55 23.96 -18.60 -5.96
N GLY A 56 23.24 -17.77 -5.19
CA GLY A 56 22.37 -18.18 -4.10
C GLY A 56 23.13 -18.52 -2.80
N PRO A 57 22.41 -18.78 -1.69
CA PRO A 57 20.95 -18.71 -1.55
C PRO A 57 20.46 -17.26 -1.63
N ALA A 58 19.34 -17.05 -2.32
CA ALA A 58 18.73 -15.74 -2.46
C ALA A 58 17.74 -15.44 -1.32
N SER A 59 17.54 -14.16 -1.03
CA SER A 59 16.48 -13.66 -0.14
C SER A 59 15.96 -12.34 -0.70
N GLY A 60 14.67 -12.07 -0.55
CA GLY A 60 14.02 -10.90 -1.12
C GLY A 60 12.91 -11.26 -2.11
N GLY A 61 12.55 -10.34 -2.99
CA GLY A 61 11.53 -10.50 -4.00
C GLY A 61 10.90 -9.15 -4.35
N ASP A 62 9.61 -9.16 -4.61
CA ASP A 62 8.83 -7.94 -4.75
C ASP A 62 8.10 -7.66 -3.42
N THR A 63 8.12 -6.43 -2.90
CA THR A 63 7.31 -6.06 -1.73
C THR A 63 6.32 -4.94 -2.01
N TYR A 64 6.20 -4.55 -3.29
CA TYR A 64 5.36 -3.46 -3.74
C TYR A 64 4.39 -3.86 -4.85
N ASN A 65 4.48 -5.02 -5.50
CA ASN A 65 3.68 -5.39 -6.69
C ASN A 65 4.15 -4.70 -7.97
N ALA A 66 5.47 -4.69 -8.20
CA ALA A 66 6.09 -4.20 -9.42
C ALA A 66 5.96 -5.22 -10.56
N VAL A 67 4.78 -5.28 -11.18
CA VAL A 67 4.48 -6.19 -12.29
C VAL A 67 3.61 -5.49 -13.34
N ASP A 68 3.92 -5.74 -14.61
CA ASP A 68 3.04 -5.39 -15.73
C ASP A 68 3.11 -6.44 -16.85
N VAL A 69 2.17 -6.39 -17.79
CA VAL A 69 2.02 -7.38 -18.86
C VAL A 69 1.77 -6.71 -20.20
N VAL A 70 2.40 -7.22 -21.25
CA VAL A 70 2.14 -6.82 -22.63
C VAL A 70 2.47 -7.98 -23.57
N ASP A 71 1.71 -8.09 -24.66
CA ASP A 71 1.79 -9.20 -25.61
C ASP A 71 1.70 -10.55 -24.91
N ASP A 72 2.73 -11.40 -25.02
CA ASP A 72 2.84 -12.71 -24.37
C ASP A 72 3.83 -12.71 -23.21
N LYS A 73 4.05 -11.55 -22.58
CA LYS A 73 5.14 -11.35 -21.63
C LYS A 73 4.68 -10.77 -20.31
N ILE A 74 5.25 -11.29 -19.23
CA ILE A 74 5.09 -10.77 -17.87
C ILE A 74 6.41 -10.12 -17.46
N TYR A 75 6.38 -8.82 -17.20
CA TYR A 75 7.51 -8.06 -16.69
C TYR A 75 7.37 -7.91 -15.20
N PHE A 76 8.41 -8.23 -14.45
CA PHE A 76 8.37 -8.17 -13.00
C PHE A 76 9.68 -7.70 -12.41
N GLY A 77 9.58 -6.95 -11.31
CA GLY A 77 10.69 -6.33 -10.62
C GLY A 77 10.70 -6.63 -9.15
N GLY A 78 11.40 -5.77 -8.40
CA GLY A 78 11.63 -5.89 -6.97
C GLY A 78 13.11 -5.78 -6.66
N TRP A 79 13.52 -6.46 -5.60
CA TRP A 79 14.89 -6.54 -5.14
C TRP A 79 15.21 -7.92 -4.57
N VAL A 80 16.46 -8.33 -4.65
CA VAL A 80 16.90 -9.61 -4.10
C VAL A 80 18.34 -9.48 -3.58
N HIS A 81 18.62 -9.99 -2.39
CA HIS A 81 19.96 -10.31 -1.93
C HIS A 81 20.40 -11.63 -2.55
N ASN A 82 21.49 -11.64 -3.32
CA ASN A 82 22.00 -12.86 -3.93
C ASN A 82 23.55 -12.91 -3.99
N PRO A 83 24.23 -13.59 -3.04
CA PRO A 83 23.68 -14.35 -1.92
C PRO A 83 23.20 -13.46 -0.77
N ALA A 84 22.21 -13.92 -0.02
CA ALA A 84 21.75 -13.28 1.21
C ALA A 84 22.67 -13.62 2.39
N VAL A 85 23.02 -12.60 3.18
CA VAL A 85 23.91 -12.74 4.33
C VAL A 85 23.24 -12.14 5.57
N PHE A 86 22.76 -13.02 6.44
CA PHE A 86 22.29 -12.68 7.77
C PHE A 86 23.48 -12.62 8.73
N LYS A 87 23.69 -11.49 9.40
CA LYS A 87 24.88 -11.26 10.24
C LYS A 87 24.78 -11.91 11.63
N GLY A 88 23.67 -12.58 11.93
CA GLY A 88 23.38 -13.14 13.24
C GLY A 88 22.60 -12.18 14.13
N LYS A 89 22.33 -12.61 15.37
CA LYS A 89 21.66 -11.79 16.39
C LYS A 89 22.61 -11.49 17.54
N LYS A 90 22.55 -10.26 18.04
CA LYS A 90 23.15 -9.85 19.31
C LYS A 90 22.06 -9.19 20.15
N ASP A 91 21.84 -9.67 21.37
CA ASP A 91 20.80 -9.15 22.28
C ASP A 91 19.41 -9.05 21.62
N PHE A 92 19.03 -10.09 20.87
CA PHE A 92 17.81 -10.22 20.05
C PHE A 92 17.72 -9.34 18.79
N ALA A 93 18.58 -8.34 18.66
CA ALA A 93 18.74 -7.52 17.46
C ALA A 93 19.49 -8.27 16.36
N GLY A 94 18.94 -8.33 15.14
CA GLY A 94 19.54 -8.94 13.96
C GLY A 94 19.75 -7.95 12.81
N GLU A 95 20.76 -8.20 11.99
CA GLU A 95 21.07 -7.40 10.80
C GLU A 95 21.30 -8.24 9.53
N ILE A 96 21.11 -7.60 8.38
CA ILE A 96 21.34 -8.16 7.04
C ILE A 96 22.38 -7.31 6.30
N ASP A 97 23.22 -7.96 5.52
CA ASP A 97 24.19 -7.29 4.64
C ASP A 97 23.57 -6.92 3.30
N PHE A 98 23.67 -5.63 2.94
CA PHE A 98 23.15 -5.08 1.69
C PHE A 98 24.11 -5.13 0.50
N ARG A 99 25.37 -5.58 0.66
CA ARG A 99 26.38 -5.62 -0.42
C ARG A 99 25.92 -6.40 -1.65
N ASN A 100 25.07 -7.38 -1.42
CA ASN A 100 24.52 -8.25 -2.46
C ASN A 100 23.04 -7.97 -2.75
N LYS A 101 22.47 -6.83 -2.28
CA LYS A 101 21.11 -6.41 -2.65
C LYS A 101 21.14 -5.86 -4.07
N TYR A 102 20.36 -6.48 -4.94
CA TYR A 102 20.15 -6.05 -6.33
C TYR A 102 18.72 -5.59 -6.51
N SER A 103 18.52 -4.42 -7.09
CA SER A 103 17.26 -4.09 -7.79
C SER A 103 17.27 -4.77 -9.16
N HIS A 104 16.12 -5.21 -9.66
CA HIS A 104 16.07 -5.93 -10.94
C HIS A 104 14.78 -5.75 -11.71
N VAL A 105 14.83 -6.01 -13.02
CA VAL A 105 13.67 -6.24 -13.88
C VAL A 105 13.91 -7.50 -14.72
N HIS A 106 12.95 -8.41 -14.69
CA HIS A 106 12.92 -9.63 -15.47
C HIS A 106 11.71 -9.65 -16.41
N GLU A 107 11.80 -10.50 -17.42
CA GLU A 107 10.74 -10.86 -18.35
C GLU A 107 10.55 -12.37 -18.32
N TYR A 108 9.29 -12.81 -18.23
CA TYR A 108 8.88 -14.17 -18.54
C TYR A 108 8.06 -14.18 -19.82
N ASP A 109 8.53 -14.93 -20.82
CA ASP A 109 7.79 -15.17 -22.06
C ASP A 109 6.88 -16.40 -21.90
N ILE A 110 5.56 -16.18 -22.01
CA ILE A 110 4.54 -17.22 -21.81
C ILE A 110 4.59 -18.28 -22.92
N LYS A 111 4.89 -17.89 -24.16
CA LYS A 111 4.93 -18.82 -25.30
C LYS A 111 6.16 -19.71 -25.25
N GLU A 112 7.31 -19.10 -25.01
CA GLU A 112 8.60 -19.80 -24.99
C GLU A 112 8.91 -20.40 -23.61
N ARG A 113 8.08 -20.12 -22.60
CA ARG A 113 8.27 -20.49 -21.18
C ARG A 113 9.67 -20.11 -20.66
N ARG A 114 10.18 -18.96 -21.09
CA ARG A 114 11.58 -18.56 -20.89
C ARG A 114 11.70 -17.34 -19.99
N MET A 115 12.64 -17.41 -19.06
CA MET A 115 13.05 -16.30 -18.21
C MET A 115 14.18 -15.49 -18.85
N LYS A 116 14.16 -14.17 -18.71
CA LYS A 116 15.24 -13.27 -19.12
C LYS A 116 15.42 -12.15 -18.09
N LEU A 117 16.64 -11.93 -17.63
CA LEU A 117 17.01 -10.72 -16.91
C LEU A 117 17.16 -9.56 -17.91
N LEU A 118 16.44 -8.46 -17.71
CA LEU A 118 16.53 -7.28 -18.57
C LEU A 118 17.49 -6.25 -18.01
N TRP A 119 17.51 -6.09 -16.69
CA TRP A 119 18.29 -5.06 -16.01
C TRP A 119 18.48 -5.38 -14.52
N LYS A 120 19.62 -4.98 -13.95
CA LYS A 120 19.90 -5.03 -12.50
C LYS A 120 20.81 -3.89 -12.05
N ASP A 121 20.78 -3.56 -10.76
CA ASP A 121 21.58 -2.50 -10.13
C ASP A 121 21.87 -2.81 -8.66
N SER A 122 23.04 -2.41 -8.16
CA SER A 122 23.48 -2.55 -6.77
C SER A 122 24.53 -1.49 -6.43
N ILE A 123 24.55 -1.08 -5.16
CA ILE A 123 25.56 -0.13 -4.64
C ILE A 123 26.78 -0.85 -4.07
N HIS A 124 26.68 -2.16 -3.81
CA HIS A 124 27.74 -2.96 -3.19
C HIS A 124 28.24 -2.41 -1.85
N ASP A 125 27.31 -1.89 -1.04
CA ASP A 125 27.55 -1.29 0.27
C ASP A 125 26.84 -2.09 1.36
N GLU A 126 27.41 -2.15 2.57
CA GLU A 126 26.90 -2.95 3.68
C GLU A 126 25.59 -2.41 4.28
N PHE A 127 25.36 -1.11 4.16
CA PHE A 127 24.25 -0.41 4.81
C PHE A 127 23.41 0.42 3.84
N ARG A 128 23.93 0.69 2.64
CA ARG A 128 23.22 1.46 1.61
C ARG A 128 22.81 0.57 0.45
N TRP A 129 21.67 0.87 -0.14
CA TRP A 129 21.17 0.18 -1.32
C TRP A 129 20.51 1.12 -2.32
N ALA A 130 20.45 0.66 -3.56
CA ALA A 130 19.77 1.35 -4.64
C ALA A 130 18.26 1.19 -4.47
N GLY A 131 17.47 2.20 -4.86
CA GLY A 131 16.02 2.15 -4.79
C GLY A 131 15.45 0.92 -5.49
N GLU A 132 14.54 0.23 -4.83
CA GLU A 132 13.87 -0.95 -5.34
C GLU A 132 13.05 -0.62 -6.59
N VAL A 133 12.90 -1.60 -7.48
CA VAL A 133 11.88 -1.50 -8.53
C VAL A 133 10.52 -1.72 -7.88
N SER A 134 9.77 -0.64 -7.69
CA SER A 134 8.53 -0.61 -6.92
C SER A 134 7.29 -0.49 -7.79
N GLN A 135 7.43 -0.01 -9.03
CA GLN A 135 6.38 0.01 -10.03
C GLN A 135 6.95 -0.24 -11.43
N ILE A 136 6.18 -0.99 -12.23
CA ILE A 136 6.40 -1.12 -13.68
C ILE A 136 5.11 -0.66 -14.36
N ILE A 137 5.23 0.22 -15.36
CA ILE A 137 4.13 0.65 -16.22
C ILE A 137 4.58 0.48 -17.66
N TYR A 138 3.81 -0.24 -18.47
CA TYR A 138 4.02 -0.28 -19.90
C TYR A 138 3.58 1.05 -20.54
N ASP A 139 4.47 1.66 -21.32
CA ASP A 139 4.19 2.81 -22.17
C ASP A 139 3.81 2.31 -23.60
N PRO A 140 2.53 2.34 -23.97
CA PRO A 140 2.07 1.85 -25.27
C PRO A 140 2.44 2.77 -26.44
N VAL A 141 2.89 4.01 -26.19
CA VAL A 141 3.24 4.97 -27.24
C VAL A 141 4.66 4.72 -27.76
N LYS A 142 5.60 4.45 -26.85
CA LYS A 142 7.01 4.22 -27.19
C LYS A 142 7.44 2.76 -27.17
N ASP A 143 6.58 1.87 -26.71
CA ASP A 143 6.89 0.44 -26.52
C ASP A 143 8.05 0.21 -25.53
N VAL A 144 7.99 0.88 -24.38
CA VAL A 144 9.00 0.82 -23.31
C VAL A 144 8.35 0.54 -21.95
N LEU A 145 9.17 0.23 -20.95
CA LEU A 145 8.73 0.10 -19.56
C LEU A 145 9.16 1.35 -18.78
N LEU A 146 8.22 1.94 -18.05
CA LEU A 146 8.49 3.00 -17.09
C LEU A 146 8.62 2.38 -15.70
N ILE A 147 9.73 2.66 -15.04
CA ILE A 147 10.16 2.01 -13.79
C ILE A 147 10.19 3.05 -12.67
N GLY A 148 9.30 2.88 -11.69
CA GLY A 148 9.32 3.65 -10.44
C GLY A 148 10.33 3.06 -9.47
N ARG A 149 11.25 3.90 -8.97
CA ARG A 149 12.27 3.53 -7.97
C ARG A 149 12.17 4.39 -6.72
N SER A 150 11.96 3.71 -5.60
CA SER A 150 11.90 4.26 -4.24
C SER A 150 12.35 3.18 -3.24
N ASP A 151 12.18 3.37 -1.94
CA ASP A 151 12.65 2.47 -0.88
C ASP A 151 14.15 2.12 -1.01
N GLY A 152 14.99 3.15 -0.88
CA GLY A 152 16.44 3.03 -0.92
C GLY A 152 17.11 4.38 -0.70
N MET A 153 18.44 4.40 -0.80
CA MET A 153 19.24 5.61 -0.54
C MET A 153 19.80 6.23 -1.82
N GLU A 154 19.99 5.43 -2.86
CA GLU A 154 20.66 5.83 -4.10
C GLU A 154 19.82 5.42 -5.32
N ASN A 155 20.06 6.05 -6.47
CA ASN A 155 19.42 5.69 -7.76
C ASN A 155 17.87 5.68 -7.74
N LEU A 156 17.28 6.62 -6.99
CA LEU A 156 15.83 6.83 -6.92
C LEU A 156 15.32 7.61 -8.15
N GLY A 157 14.00 7.52 -8.38
CA GLY A 157 13.32 8.31 -9.41
C GLY A 157 12.45 7.50 -10.34
N VAL A 158 12.18 8.04 -11.53
CA VAL A 158 11.48 7.34 -12.61
C VAL A 158 12.45 7.10 -13.76
N TYR A 159 12.44 5.89 -14.31
CA TYR A 159 13.34 5.46 -15.37
C TYR A 159 12.56 4.88 -16.56
N GLU A 160 13.16 4.93 -17.74
CA GLU A 160 12.74 4.21 -18.94
C GLU A 160 13.65 3.01 -19.16
N LEU A 161 13.05 1.85 -19.39
CA LEU A 161 13.73 0.59 -19.74
C LEU A 161 13.19 0.09 -21.08
N SER A 162 14.08 -0.20 -22.03
CA SER A 162 13.68 -0.90 -23.26
C SER A 162 13.16 -2.30 -22.93
N ARG A 163 12.08 -2.72 -23.60
CA ARG A 163 11.45 -4.04 -23.36
C ARG A 163 12.38 -5.22 -23.65
N ASP A 164 13.31 -5.06 -24.58
CA ASP A 164 14.33 -6.07 -24.89
C ASP A 164 15.58 -5.98 -24.00
N GLY A 165 15.63 -5.00 -23.10
CA GLY A 165 16.76 -4.69 -22.23
C GLY A 165 17.77 -3.70 -22.85
N GLY A 166 18.92 -3.52 -22.20
CA GLY A 166 20.06 -2.77 -22.75
C GLY A 166 20.05 -1.25 -22.56
N SER A 167 18.90 -0.58 -22.68
CA SER A 167 18.78 0.86 -22.37
C SER A 167 18.02 1.09 -21.08
N PHE A 168 18.64 1.83 -20.14
CA PHE A 168 18.03 2.22 -18.86
C PHE A 168 18.33 3.70 -18.56
N ILE A 169 17.34 4.56 -18.74
CA ILE A 169 17.52 6.02 -18.76
C ILE A 169 16.71 6.64 -17.62
N LYS A 170 17.36 7.46 -16.76
CA LYS A 170 16.63 8.24 -15.75
C LYS A 170 15.82 9.35 -16.43
N LEU A 171 14.51 9.37 -16.18
CA LEU A 171 13.58 10.38 -16.67
C LEU A 171 13.24 11.44 -15.62
N SER A 172 13.22 11.07 -14.34
CA SER A 172 12.97 11.96 -13.20
C SER A 172 13.85 11.54 -12.02
N ASP A 173 14.36 12.52 -11.26
CA ASP A 173 15.12 12.33 -10.03
C ASP A 173 14.24 12.29 -8.78
N VAL A 174 12.98 12.70 -8.88
CA VAL A 174 12.02 12.67 -7.77
C VAL A 174 11.58 11.22 -7.50
N PRO A 175 11.84 10.66 -6.30
CA PRO A 175 11.49 9.29 -5.97
C PRO A 175 10.01 9.00 -6.18
N ALA A 176 9.73 7.81 -6.70
CA ALA A 176 8.38 7.34 -7.05
C ALA A 176 8.24 5.88 -6.64
N LEU A 177 7.30 5.59 -5.75
CA LEU A 177 7.01 4.22 -5.31
C LEU A 177 5.88 3.61 -6.15
N LYS A 178 4.89 4.42 -6.51
CA LYS A 178 3.66 3.94 -7.14
C LYS A 178 3.09 4.88 -8.17
N GLY A 179 2.54 4.28 -9.21
CA GLY A 179 1.96 4.99 -10.33
C GLY A 179 0.96 4.17 -11.09
N SER A 180 0.25 4.83 -12.00
CA SER A 180 -0.70 4.22 -12.93
C SER A 180 -0.76 5.06 -14.20
N LEU A 181 -1.23 4.44 -15.29
CA LEU A 181 -1.61 5.20 -16.48
C LEU A 181 -2.83 6.06 -16.15
N TYR A 182 -2.83 7.31 -16.61
CA TYR A 182 -3.94 8.25 -16.52
C TYR A 182 -4.09 8.93 -17.88
N LEU A 183 -5.11 8.54 -18.65
CA LEU A 183 -5.27 8.96 -20.05
C LEU A 183 -3.99 8.67 -20.86
N ASP A 184 -3.41 9.66 -21.52
CA ASP A 184 -2.15 9.65 -22.26
C ASP A 184 -0.92 10.00 -21.40
N TYR A 185 -1.05 9.90 -20.07
CA TYR A 185 0.02 10.13 -19.11
C TYR A 185 0.36 8.86 -18.33
N ALA A 186 1.62 8.73 -17.92
CA ALA A 186 2.00 7.85 -16.82
C ALA A 186 2.27 8.70 -15.57
N CYS A 187 1.43 8.54 -14.56
CA CYS A 187 1.51 9.32 -13.33
C CYS A 187 2.08 8.48 -12.19
N PHE A 188 2.96 9.10 -11.42
CA PHE A 188 3.63 8.53 -10.25
C PHE A 188 3.48 9.48 -9.07
N ASP A 189 3.53 8.96 -7.86
CA ASP A 189 3.73 9.79 -6.69
C ASP A 189 5.10 10.50 -6.69
N MET A 190 5.16 11.56 -5.90
CA MET A 190 6.37 12.29 -5.56
C MET A 190 6.66 12.05 -4.08
N GLN A 191 7.76 11.37 -3.76
CA GLN A 191 8.17 11.10 -2.37
C GLN A 191 9.60 11.60 -2.09
N PRO A 192 9.84 12.92 -2.12
CA PRO A 192 11.17 13.47 -1.81
C PRO A 192 11.59 13.20 -0.36
N ASN A 193 10.63 13.02 0.55
CA ASN A 193 10.87 12.57 1.92
C ASN A 193 10.03 11.32 2.26
N TRP A 194 10.66 10.16 2.17
CA TRP A 194 10.02 8.86 2.43
C TRP A 194 9.48 8.70 3.86
N MET A 195 10.02 9.45 4.85
CA MET A 195 9.54 9.40 6.24
C MET A 195 8.14 9.98 6.39
N ILE A 196 7.78 10.96 5.55
CA ILE A 196 6.48 11.62 5.57
C ILE A 196 5.56 11.00 4.51
N GLY A 197 6.09 10.79 3.29
CA GLY A 197 5.40 10.12 2.19
C GLY A 197 5.17 11.02 0.97
N VAL A 198 3.99 10.92 0.38
CA VAL A 198 3.60 11.54 -0.90
C VAL A 198 3.42 13.06 -0.76
N ASP A 199 4.09 13.88 -1.57
CA ASP A 199 3.93 15.35 -1.57
C ASP A 199 3.14 15.88 -2.78
N GLY A 200 2.93 15.01 -3.75
CA GLY A 200 2.33 15.37 -5.03
C GLY A 200 2.37 14.21 -6.01
N ILE A 201 1.94 14.50 -7.23
CA ILE A 201 1.91 13.57 -8.36
C ILE A 201 2.74 14.16 -9.51
N GLN A 202 3.62 13.36 -10.09
CA GLN A 202 4.36 13.68 -11.31
C GLN A 202 3.84 12.82 -12.46
N CYS A 203 3.50 13.43 -13.59
CA CYS A 203 2.93 12.76 -14.75
C CYS A 203 3.80 13.01 -15.98
N LEU A 204 4.23 11.93 -16.64
CA LEU A 204 4.91 11.99 -17.92
C LEU A 204 3.87 11.93 -19.04
N ASP A 205 3.79 12.99 -19.84
CA ASP A 205 3.06 12.97 -21.12
C ASP A 205 3.74 11.95 -22.04
N LEU A 206 3.04 10.86 -22.37
CA LEU A 206 3.63 9.76 -23.14
C LEU A 206 3.88 10.13 -24.60
N VAL A 207 3.15 11.12 -25.12
CA VAL A 207 3.24 11.61 -26.51
C VAL A 207 4.32 12.69 -26.63
N ARG A 208 4.21 13.75 -25.82
CA ARG A 208 5.10 14.93 -25.89
C ARG A 208 6.39 14.74 -25.11
N ARG A 209 6.44 13.76 -24.19
CA ARG A 209 7.60 13.44 -23.34
C ARG A 209 8.00 14.59 -22.42
N VAL A 210 7.00 15.31 -21.93
CA VAL A 210 7.15 16.40 -20.95
C VAL A 210 6.55 15.99 -19.62
N TRP A 211 7.18 16.43 -18.54
CA TRP A 211 6.67 16.19 -17.18
C TRP A 211 5.72 17.31 -16.77
N VAL A 212 4.59 16.92 -16.17
CA VAL A 212 3.67 17.78 -15.43
C VAL A 212 3.73 17.37 -13.97
N ARG A 213 3.75 18.33 -13.05
CA ARG A 213 3.84 18.08 -11.61
C ARG A 213 2.74 18.83 -10.89
N HIS A 214 2.03 18.11 -10.02
CA HIS A 214 1.05 18.68 -9.11
C HIS A 214 1.52 18.46 -7.68
N GLU A 215 1.87 19.54 -7.00
CA GLU A 215 2.20 19.53 -5.57
C GLU A 215 0.95 19.89 -4.77
N VAL A 216 0.71 19.17 -3.67
CA VAL A 216 -0.48 19.39 -2.84
C VAL A 216 -0.35 20.64 -1.96
N GLY A 217 0.88 21.06 -1.64
CA GLY A 217 1.15 22.23 -0.80
C GLY A 217 0.65 21.98 0.63
N ASP A 218 -0.46 22.64 1.01
CA ASP A 218 -1.14 22.40 2.28
C ASP A 218 -2.19 21.28 2.15
N TRP A 219 -1.96 20.20 2.91
CA TRP A 219 -2.86 19.06 2.98
C TRP A 219 -4.20 19.38 3.65
N ALA A 220 -4.26 20.37 4.54
CA ALA A 220 -5.52 20.80 5.14
C ALA A 220 -6.41 21.50 4.12
N GLU A 221 -5.85 22.36 3.27
CA GLU A 221 -6.58 23.04 2.20
C GLU A 221 -7.05 22.09 1.10
N SER A 222 -6.29 21.03 0.85
CA SER A 222 -6.63 20.02 -0.15
C SER A 222 -7.52 18.91 0.41
N SER A 223 -7.74 18.85 1.74
CA SER A 223 -8.60 17.86 2.37
C SER A 223 -10.06 18.26 2.34
N LEU A 224 -10.93 17.30 2.04
CA LEU A 224 -12.37 17.48 2.09
C LEU A 224 -12.89 17.82 3.49
N ASP A 225 -12.22 17.31 4.54
CA ASP A 225 -12.57 17.60 5.95
C ASP A 225 -11.84 18.83 6.53
N GLY A 226 -11.02 19.52 5.73
CA GLY A 226 -10.31 20.74 6.13
C GLY A 226 -9.16 20.51 7.13
N TYR A 227 -8.73 19.27 7.34
CA TYR A 227 -7.63 18.94 8.24
C TYR A 227 -6.49 18.22 7.49
N GLY A 228 -5.25 18.45 7.93
CA GLY A 228 -4.07 17.80 7.36
C GLY A 228 -4.02 16.29 7.61
N VAL A 229 -3.00 15.64 7.05
CA VAL A 229 -2.68 14.23 7.26
C VAL A 229 -1.23 14.11 7.72
N LEU A 230 -0.98 13.33 8.77
CA LEU A 230 0.33 13.28 9.43
C LEU A 230 1.35 12.48 8.62
N TYR A 231 1.02 11.23 8.30
CA TYR A 231 1.84 10.34 7.48
C TYR A 231 1.04 9.92 6.27
N ARG A 232 1.65 10.11 5.10
CA ARG A 232 1.06 9.91 3.78
C ARG A 232 1.92 8.99 2.94
N THR A 233 2.51 7.99 3.60
CA THR A 233 3.30 6.96 2.94
C THR A 233 2.46 6.28 1.87
N SER A 234 3.03 6.14 0.67
CA SER A 234 2.36 5.68 -0.53
C SER A 234 1.89 4.22 -0.44
N GLY A 235 0.71 3.94 -1.00
CA GLY A 235 0.12 2.61 -1.07
C GLY A 235 0.12 2.06 -2.49
N TYR A 236 -0.82 2.51 -3.31
CA TYR A 236 -0.94 2.15 -4.72
C TYR A 236 -1.78 3.17 -5.49
N ALA A 237 -1.69 3.14 -6.81
CA ALA A 237 -2.42 4.04 -7.69
C ALA A 237 -3.27 3.27 -8.71
N VAL A 238 -4.38 3.88 -9.11
CA VAL A 238 -5.25 3.37 -10.19
C VAL A 238 -5.95 4.54 -10.87
N SER A 239 -6.33 4.37 -12.13
CA SER A 239 -7.20 5.31 -12.82
C SER A 239 -8.57 4.69 -13.06
N ALA A 240 -9.61 5.45 -12.75
CA ALA A 240 -11.00 5.12 -13.01
C ALA A 240 -11.82 6.42 -13.07
N TYR A 241 -12.95 6.40 -13.79
CA TYR A 241 -13.86 7.54 -13.91
C TYR A 241 -13.19 8.82 -14.41
N THR A 242 -12.22 8.70 -15.33
CA THR A 242 -11.41 9.82 -15.83
C THR A 242 -10.65 10.58 -14.72
N ARG A 243 -10.37 9.93 -13.59
CA ARG A 243 -9.58 10.49 -12.48
C ARG A 243 -8.44 9.56 -12.11
N TYR A 244 -7.37 10.17 -11.62
CA TYR A 244 -6.28 9.46 -10.99
C TYR A 244 -6.56 9.32 -9.50
N TRP A 245 -6.37 8.12 -8.97
CA TRP A 245 -6.59 7.78 -7.56
C TRP A 245 -5.28 7.30 -6.97
N HIS A 246 -4.77 8.02 -5.98
CA HIS A 246 -3.56 7.65 -5.26
C HIS A 246 -3.89 7.33 -3.81
N PHE A 247 -3.89 6.04 -3.46
CA PHE A 247 -4.14 5.57 -2.12
C PHE A 247 -2.85 5.65 -1.29
N MET A 248 -2.97 6.22 -0.11
CA MET A 248 -1.86 6.42 0.81
C MET A 248 -2.34 6.18 2.24
N ARG A 249 -1.40 6.11 3.19
CA ARG A 249 -1.77 6.08 4.61
C ARG A 249 -2.64 7.31 4.92
N GLY A 250 -3.77 7.06 5.58
CA GLY A 250 -4.75 8.08 5.96
C GLY A 250 -5.82 8.41 4.91
N GLY A 251 -5.68 7.99 3.64
CA GLY A 251 -6.74 8.25 2.67
C GLY A 251 -6.39 8.06 1.21
N VAL A 252 -7.05 8.82 0.36
CA VAL A 252 -6.86 8.81 -1.08
C VAL A 252 -6.85 10.23 -1.63
N LEU A 253 -5.90 10.52 -2.51
CA LEU A 253 -5.90 11.74 -3.32
C LEU A 253 -6.56 11.40 -4.67
N VAL A 254 -7.61 12.13 -5.04
CA VAL A 254 -8.40 11.88 -6.24
C VAL A 254 -8.62 13.16 -7.03
N GLY A 255 -8.42 13.13 -8.36
CA GLY A 255 -8.70 14.26 -9.24
C GLY A 255 -7.96 14.17 -10.58
N ASN A 256 -7.76 15.32 -11.22
CA ASN A 256 -6.91 15.47 -12.41
C ASN A 256 -5.56 16.10 -12.01
N PRO A 257 -4.47 15.32 -11.87
CA PRO A 257 -3.15 15.85 -11.51
C PRO A 257 -2.44 16.57 -12.66
N VAL A 258 -2.96 16.47 -13.90
CA VAL A 258 -2.35 17.08 -15.09
C VAL A 258 -2.92 18.47 -15.36
N GLU A 259 -4.24 18.61 -15.22
CA GLU A 259 -4.98 19.87 -15.44
C GLU A 259 -5.77 20.22 -14.16
N PRO A 260 -5.10 20.62 -13.07
CA PRO A 260 -5.74 20.90 -11.79
C PRO A 260 -6.70 22.11 -11.84
N GLU A 261 -6.61 22.95 -12.86
CA GLU A 261 -7.56 24.02 -13.17
C GLU A 261 -8.91 23.50 -13.68
N VAL A 262 -8.96 22.28 -14.24
CA VAL A 262 -10.19 21.60 -14.65
C VAL A 262 -10.80 20.86 -13.46
N GLU A 263 -10.00 20.05 -12.77
CA GLU A 263 -10.40 19.42 -11.51
C GLU A 263 -9.19 19.14 -10.62
N LYS A 264 -9.01 20.01 -9.63
CA LYS A 264 -7.92 19.88 -8.65
C LYS A 264 -8.03 18.54 -7.91
N PRO A 265 -6.91 17.83 -7.70
CA PRO A 265 -6.85 16.71 -6.77
C PRO A 265 -7.29 17.11 -5.36
N VAL A 266 -8.19 16.32 -4.78
CA VAL A 266 -8.74 16.47 -3.42
C VAL A 266 -8.37 15.24 -2.59
N PHE A 267 -7.93 15.47 -1.36
CA PHE A 267 -7.68 14.43 -0.39
C PHE A 267 -8.98 14.05 0.33
N VAL A 268 -9.33 12.78 0.28
CA VAL A 268 -10.44 12.18 1.01
C VAL A 268 -9.84 11.25 2.06
N ARG A 269 -10.04 11.60 3.34
CA ARG A 269 -9.55 10.77 4.46
C ARG A 269 -10.30 9.43 4.47
N LEU A 270 -9.54 8.34 4.53
CA LEU A 270 -10.04 6.97 4.64
C LEU A 270 -9.13 6.16 5.57
N PHE A 271 -9.72 5.59 6.62
CA PHE A 271 -9.06 4.77 7.63
C PHE A 271 -7.75 5.37 8.19
N ASP A 272 -7.76 6.67 8.48
CA ASP A 272 -6.67 7.35 9.18
C ASP A 272 -6.82 7.17 10.69
N PHE A 273 -5.90 6.44 11.31
CA PHE A 273 -5.90 6.24 12.76
C PHE A 273 -4.68 6.90 13.41
N GLY A 274 -4.24 8.04 12.86
CA GLY A 274 -3.13 8.85 13.37
C GLY A 274 -1.80 8.11 13.27
N MET A 275 -1.10 7.96 14.39
CA MET A 275 0.20 7.28 14.48
C MET A 275 0.14 5.78 14.14
N ASN A 276 -1.04 5.16 14.06
CA ASN A 276 -1.19 3.76 13.70
C ASN A 276 -0.82 3.46 12.23
N VAL A 277 -0.19 2.31 11.97
CA VAL A 277 0.31 1.91 10.64
C VAL A 277 -0.74 1.26 9.72
N TYR A 278 -2.03 1.35 10.07
CA TYR A 278 -3.13 0.93 9.21
C TYR A 278 -3.11 1.71 7.89
N ALA A 279 -2.91 1.02 6.78
CA ALA A 279 -2.60 1.68 5.51
C ALA A 279 -2.82 0.77 4.29
N PRO A 280 -3.00 1.35 3.09
CA PRO A 280 -3.03 0.62 1.83
C PRO A 280 -1.63 0.21 1.34
N HIS A 281 -0.69 -0.07 2.25
CA HIS A 281 0.70 -0.39 1.91
C HIS A 281 0.87 -1.82 1.46
N ARG A 282 1.88 -2.02 0.61
CA ARG A 282 2.35 -3.34 0.18
C ARG A 282 1.15 -4.16 -0.34
N SER A 283 0.42 -3.57 -1.27
CA SER A 283 -0.73 -4.19 -1.96
C SER A 283 -0.99 -3.47 -3.29
N ASN A 284 -2.14 -3.72 -3.91
CA ASN A 284 -2.59 -3.05 -5.12
C ASN A 284 -4.11 -2.81 -5.09
N ALA A 285 -4.61 -1.99 -6.01
CA ALA A 285 -6.04 -1.88 -6.32
C ALA A 285 -6.40 -2.69 -7.58
N LEU A 286 -7.69 -2.97 -7.74
CA LEU A 286 -8.25 -3.53 -8.97
C LEU A 286 -9.41 -2.68 -9.48
N ASN A 287 -9.46 -2.47 -10.79
CA ASN A 287 -10.69 -2.05 -11.45
C ASN A 287 -11.62 -3.26 -11.56
N LEU A 288 -12.76 -3.23 -10.86
CA LEU A 288 -13.69 -4.35 -10.72
C LEU A 288 -15.10 -3.87 -11.03
N GLY A 289 -15.81 -4.51 -11.97
CA GLY A 289 -17.21 -4.17 -12.29
C GLY A 289 -17.46 -2.70 -12.64
N GLY A 290 -16.44 -1.94 -13.06
CA GLY A 290 -16.51 -0.50 -13.31
C GLY A 290 -16.27 0.38 -12.07
N GLY A 291 -15.99 -0.19 -10.90
CA GLY A 291 -15.51 0.50 -9.69
C GLY A 291 -14.09 0.12 -9.29
N ILE A 292 -13.67 0.58 -8.11
CA ILE A 292 -12.32 0.33 -7.59
C ILE A 292 -12.42 -0.56 -6.34
N LEU A 293 -11.73 -1.69 -6.37
CA LEU A 293 -11.49 -2.52 -5.19
C LEU A 293 -10.13 -2.16 -4.59
N ALA A 294 -10.14 -1.62 -3.37
CA ALA A 294 -8.98 -1.17 -2.62
C ALA A 294 -8.89 -1.92 -1.28
N VAL A 295 -7.69 -2.13 -0.76
CA VAL A 295 -7.47 -2.76 0.53
C VAL A 295 -6.70 -1.85 1.48
N PHE A 296 -7.16 -1.77 2.73
CA PHE A 296 -6.43 -1.14 3.80
C PHE A 296 -6.03 -2.22 4.81
N ASN A 297 -4.73 -2.40 4.99
CA ASN A 297 -4.16 -3.50 5.74
C ASN A 297 -3.96 -3.16 7.21
N ALA A 298 -4.33 -4.12 8.06
CA ALA A 298 -3.85 -4.19 9.43
C ALA A 298 -2.41 -4.73 9.45
N GLY A 299 -1.56 -4.23 10.35
CA GLY A 299 -0.24 -4.81 10.58
C GLY A 299 0.65 -4.82 9.31
N THR A 300 0.77 -3.69 8.62
CA THR A 300 1.68 -3.55 7.47
C THR A 300 3.14 -3.63 7.90
N HIS A 301 3.45 -3.02 9.05
CA HIS A 301 4.76 -2.98 9.67
C HIS A 301 4.69 -3.35 11.16
N GLY A 302 5.73 -4.02 11.66
CA GLY A 302 5.93 -4.33 13.07
C GLY A 302 7.29 -3.82 13.53
N PHE A 303 7.42 -3.54 14.82
CA PHE A 303 8.65 -3.01 15.38
C PHE A 303 8.80 -3.52 16.80
N ILE A 304 9.84 -4.30 17.11
CA ILE A 304 9.98 -5.04 18.36
C ILE A 304 11.14 -4.49 19.17
N HIS A 305 12.32 -4.37 18.57
CA HIS A 305 13.55 -3.96 19.26
C HIS A 305 13.99 -2.55 18.83
N PRO A 306 13.65 -1.50 19.62
CA PRO A 306 14.21 -0.17 19.41
C PRO A 306 15.72 -0.16 19.62
N HIS A 307 16.41 0.76 18.95
CA HIS A 307 17.78 1.11 19.20
C HIS A 307 17.97 1.58 20.65
N GLU A 308 19.07 1.15 21.25
CA GLU A 308 19.43 1.54 22.61
C GLU A 308 19.54 3.06 22.72
N GLY A 309 18.87 3.64 23.72
CA GLY A 309 18.88 5.07 23.97
C GLY A 309 18.00 5.91 23.04
N SER A 310 17.07 5.32 22.28
CA SER A 310 16.11 6.05 21.42
C SER A 310 14.68 6.05 21.99
N PRO A 311 14.26 7.07 22.77
CA PRO A 311 12.89 7.18 23.27
C PRO A 311 11.83 7.24 22.16
N GLU A 312 12.15 7.88 21.03
CA GLU A 312 11.23 7.98 19.90
C GLU A 312 10.87 6.60 19.33
N GLU A 313 11.85 5.69 19.24
CA GLU A 313 11.59 4.33 18.77
C GLU A 313 10.81 3.47 19.78
N VAL A 314 10.88 3.80 21.07
CA VAL A 314 10.04 3.16 22.09
C VAL A 314 8.56 3.49 21.85
N ASP A 315 8.24 4.71 21.44
CA ASP A 315 6.88 5.10 21.06
C ASP A 315 6.47 4.47 19.73
N LEU A 316 7.38 4.42 18.73
CA LEU A 316 7.11 3.72 17.46
C LEU A 316 6.71 2.26 17.68
N ARG A 317 7.37 1.55 18.60
CA ARG A 317 7.00 0.18 18.99
C ARG A 317 5.53 0.07 19.40
N ARG A 318 5.02 1.03 20.17
CA ARG A 318 3.61 1.04 20.59
C ARG A 318 2.69 1.27 19.38
N TYR A 319 3.06 2.19 18.50
CA TYR A 319 2.25 2.58 17.34
C TYR A 319 2.14 1.48 16.29
N PHE A 320 3.26 0.81 16.00
CA PHE A 320 3.36 -0.22 14.96
C PHE A 320 2.71 -1.54 15.39
N ASN A 321 2.79 -1.88 16.69
CA ASN A 321 2.27 -3.15 17.18
C ASN A 321 0.81 -3.08 17.68
N THR A 322 0.19 -1.91 17.65
CA THR A 322 -1.24 -1.77 17.97
C THR A 322 -2.08 -2.02 16.72
N ILE A 323 -3.07 -2.91 16.78
CA ILE A 323 -4.01 -3.14 15.68
C ILE A 323 -5.29 -2.35 15.95
N ALA A 324 -5.56 -1.34 15.12
CA ALA A 324 -6.75 -0.50 15.25
C ALA A 324 -8.02 -1.16 14.67
N ALA A 325 -7.88 -1.90 13.57
CA ALA A 325 -8.97 -2.59 12.88
C ALA A 325 -8.42 -3.83 12.17
N PRO A 326 -9.25 -4.85 11.84
CA PRO A 326 -8.87 -5.88 10.87
C PRO A 326 -8.63 -5.27 9.49
N THR A 327 -7.90 -5.96 8.63
CA THR A 327 -7.71 -5.56 7.22
C THR A 327 -9.07 -5.43 6.53
N THR A 328 -9.34 -4.31 5.86
CA THR A 328 -10.61 -4.05 5.17
C THR A 328 -10.44 -4.04 3.66
N LEU A 329 -11.34 -4.71 2.96
CA LEU A 329 -11.49 -4.61 1.53
C LEU A 329 -12.66 -3.66 1.21
N VAL A 330 -12.35 -2.57 0.51
CA VAL A 330 -13.27 -1.45 0.26
C VAL A 330 -13.53 -1.34 -1.24
N TYR A 331 -14.81 -1.26 -1.59
CA TYR A 331 -15.25 -1.05 -2.95
C TYR A 331 -15.80 0.35 -3.11
N ILE A 332 -15.16 1.11 -4.00
CA ILE A 332 -15.48 2.50 -4.29
C ILE A 332 -16.24 2.52 -5.61
N THR A 333 -17.49 2.99 -5.51
CA THR A 333 -18.39 3.27 -6.62
C THR A 333 -18.98 4.64 -6.37
N PRO A 334 -18.33 5.73 -6.82
CA PRO A 334 -18.74 7.09 -6.49
C PRO A 334 -20.26 7.30 -6.68
N PRO A 335 -20.95 7.93 -5.71
CA PRO A 335 -20.40 8.68 -4.57
C PRO A 335 -20.09 7.84 -3.32
N GLN A 336 -20.20 6.51 -3.36
CA GLN A 336 -20.10 5.68 -2.16
C GLN A 336 -18.81 4.87 -2.08
N ALA A 337 -18.33 4.68 -0.85
CA ALA A 337 -17.35 3.67 -0.47
C ALA A 337 -18.02 2.64 0.45
N ARG A 338 -17.81 1.35 0.22
CA ARG A 338 -18.41 0.26 1.01
C ARG A 338 -17.38 -0.78 1.40
N ILE A 339 -17.41 -1.23 2.66
CA ILE A 339 -16.57 -2.32 3.14
C ILE A 339 -17.22 -3.65 2.74
N LEU A 340 -16.55 -4.43 1.89
CA LEU A 340 -17.06 -5.71 1.36
C LEU A 340 -16.62 -6.91 2.20
N ALA A 341 -15.43 -6.85 2.79
CA ALA A 341 -14.84 -7.95 3.54
C ALA A 341 -13.84 -7.43 4.59
N VAL A 342 -13.64 -8.23 5.64
CA VAL A 342 -12.64 -8.02 6.68
C VAL A 342 -11.78 -9.28 6.82
N PHE A 343 -10.48 -9.10 7.06
CA PHE A 343 -9.52 -10.19 7.16
C PHE A 343 -8.61 -10.00 8.38
N GLY A 344 -8.24 -11.11 9.02
CA GLY A 344 -7.25 -11.10 10.11
C GLY A 344 -5.81 -10.98 9.61
N ALA A 345 -5.56 -11.36 8.36
CA ALA A 345 -4.28 -11.26 7.67
C ALA A 345 -4.20 -9.99 6.81
N ARG A 346 -2.99 -9.52 6.51
CA ARG A 346 -2.80 -8.48 5.47
C ARG A 346 -3.00 -9.10 4.09
N ILE A 347 -3.62 -8.36 3.18
CA ILE A 347 -3.72 -8.71 1.76
C ILE A 347 -2.57 -8.04 1.02
N THR A 348 -1.61 -8.84 0.56
CA THR A 348 -0.36 -8.37 -0.03
C THR A 348 -0.45 -8.15 -1.54
N SER A 349 -1.42 -8.78 -2.19
CA SER A 349 -1.67 -8.61 -3.63
C SER A 349 -3.05 -9.11 -4.02
N MET A 350 -3.59 -8.60 -5.12
CA MET A 350 -4.88 -9.00 -5.68
C MET A 350 -4.81 -9.09 -7.20
N THR A 351 -5.50 -10.07 -7.79
CA THR A 351 -5.67 -10.15 -9.25
C THR A 351 -7.04 -10.73 -9.63
N LYS A 352 -7.53 -10.38 -10.82
CA LYS A 352 -8.75 -10.95 -11.39
C LYS A 352 -8.40 -12.11 -12.31
N ALA A 353 -9.03 -13.26 -12.08
CA ALA A 353 -8.91 -14.47 -12.88
C ALA A 353 -10.29 -14.96 -13.31
N GLY A 354 -10.73 -14.57 -14.50
CA GLY A 354 -12.10 -14.82 -14.98
C GLY A 354 -13.14 -14.13 -14.09
N SER A 355 -14.09 -14.90 -13.56
CA SER A 355 -15.12 -14.42 -12.61
C SER A 355 -14.67 -14.43 -11.14
N ARG A 356 -13.40 -14.76 -10.88
CA ARG A 356 -12.87 -14.86 -9.53
C ARG A 356 -11.84 -13.76 -9.27
N ILE A 357 -11.75 -13.36 -8.01
CA ILE A 357 -10.70 -12.50 -7.49
C ILE A 357 -9.81 -13.36 -6.61
N LEU A 358 -8.51 -13.34 -6.90
CA LEU A 358 -7.50 -13.99 -6.08
C LEU A 358 -6.90 -12.95 -5.15
N LEU A 359 -6.87 -13.27 -3.86
CA LEU A 359 -6.34 -12.41 -2.80
C LEU A 359 -5.18 -13.14 -2.14
N ALA A 360 -3.97 -12.61 -2.31
CA ALA A 360 -2.79 -13.07 -1.60
C ALA A 360 -2.81 -12.51 -0.17
N TYR A 361 -2.63 -13.38 0.82
CA TYR A 361 -2.61 -13.00 2.23
C TYR A 361 -1.30 -13.36 2.92
N ASN A 362 -1.02 -12.67 4.02
CA ASN A 362 0.07 -12.98 4.94
C ASN A 362 -0.31 -12.66 6.40
N THR A 363 0.08 -13.51 7.34
CA THR A 363 -0.23 -13.33 8.76
C THR A 363 0.75 -12.43 9.52
N THR A 364 1.91 -12.13 8.93
CA THR A 364 3.01 -11.42 9.62
C THR A 364 3.39 -10.13 8.89
N PRO A 365 3.66 -9.02 9.61
CA PRO A 365 4.11 -7.76 9.01
C PRO A 365 5.54 -7.84 8.44
N ASN A 366 5.93 -6.80 7.70
CA ASN A 366 7.35 -6.48 7.52
C ASN A 366 7.85 -5.88 8.84
N LEU A 367 9.03 -6.28 9.31
CA LEU A 367 9.61 -5.70 10.53
C LEU A 367 10.49 -4.49 10.19
N GLY A 368 10.77 -3.65 11.18
CA GLY A 368 11.68 -2.50 11.06
C GLY A 368 12.84 -2.58 12.04
N GLY A 369 13.73 -1.58 12.01
CA GLY A 369 14.83 -1.47 12.96
C GLY A 369 15.79 -2.68 12.93
N LYS A 370 16.13 -3.20 14.11
CA LYS A 370 17.04 -4.34 14.27
C LYS A 370 16.31 -5.69 14.37
N ASP A 371 15.20 -5.84 13.68
CA ASP A 371 14.34 -7.02 13.78
C ASP A 371 14.50 -8.02 12.63
N SER A 372 15.62 -7.98 11.90
CA SER A 372 15.86 -8.97 10.86
C SER A 372 16.05 -10.38 11.45
N THR A 373 15.63 -11.38 10.68
CA THR A 373 15.55 -12.77 11.12
C THR A 373 15.86 -13.71 9.95
N PRO A 374 16.47 -14.88 10.18
CA PRO A 374 16.76 -15.83 9.09
C PRO A 374 15.51 -16.52 8.51
N ILE A 375 14.34 -16.28 9.10
CA ILE A 375 13.08 -16.97 8.80
C ILE A 375 12.05 -15.96 8.33
N ASP A 376 11.48 -16.17 7.14
CA ASP A 376 10.20 -15.56 6.78
C ASP A 376 9.14 -16.19 7.69
N SER A 377 8.66 -15.40 8.63
CA SER A 377 7.83 -15.87 9.75
C SER A 377 6.33 -15.86 9.46
N GLY A 378 5.91 -15.54 8.23
CA GLY A 378 4.50 -15.44 7.85
C GLY A 378 3.93 -16.71 7.24
N VAL A 379 2.69 -17.02 7.61
CA VAL A 379 1.84 -17.95 6.85
C VAL A 379 1.24 -17.18 5.68
N ARG A 380 1.57 -17.64 4.48
CA ARG A 380 1.24 -16.97 3.22
C ARG A 380 0.36 -17.86 2.36
N GLY A 381 -0.56 -17.30 1.61
CA GLY A 381 -1.42 -18.09 0.74
C GLY A 381 -2.24 -17.23 -0.20
N ILE A 382 -2.97 -17.89 -1.09
CA ILE A 382 -3.88 -17.24 -2.02
C ILE A 382 -5.27 -17.79 -1.78
N MET A 383 -6.20 -16.92 -1.39
CA MET A 383 -7.62 -17.26 -1.33
C MET A 383 -8.32 -16.80 -2.62
N SER A 384 -9.42 -17.47 -2.96
CA SER A 384 -10.19 -17.14 -4.16
C SER A 384 -11.65 -16.89 -3.83
N VAL A 385 -12.12 -15.70 -4.17
CA VAL A 385 -13.51 -15.28 -3.99
C VAL A 385 -14.19 -15.10 -5.34
N ASP A 386 -15.48 -15.40 -5.41
CA ASP A 386 -16.29 -15.10 -6.59
C ASP A 386 -16.58 -13.59 -6.63
N GLU A 387 -16.40 -12.97 -7.80
CA GLU A 387 -16.57 -11.52 -7.99
C GLU A 387 -17.97 -11.06 -7.65
N TYR A 388 -18.98 -11.76 -8.17
CA TYR A 388 -20.38 -11.40 -7.92
C TYR A 388 -20.73 -11.55 -6.45
N SER A 389 -20.31 -12.64 -5.81
CA SER A 389 -20.53 -12.90 -4.39
C SER A 389 -19.86 -11.84 -3.51
N LEU A 390 -18.67 -11.38 -3.88
CA LEU A 390 -17.97 -10.31 -3.14
C LEU A 390 -18.69 -8.97 -3.28
N VAL A 391 -19.11 -8.60 -4.49
CA VAL A 391 -19.77 -7.30 -4.73
C VAL A 391 -21.23 -7.32 -4.24
N SER A 392 -21.88 -8.46 -4.15
CA SER A 392 -23.26 -8.58 -3.64
C SER A 392 -23.34 -8.91 -2.15
N SER A 393 -22.20 -9.11 -1.47
CA SER A 393 -22.18 -9.47 -0.05
C SER A 393 -22.80 -8.39 0.82
N SER A 394 -23.42 -8.80 1.92
CA SER A 394 -23.72 -7.91 3.04
C SER A 394 -22.42 -7.43 3.68
N ASN A 395 -22.42 -6.19 4.15
CA ASN A 395 -21.29 -5.65 4.89
C ASN A 395 -20.95 -6.52 6.11
N PRO A 396 -19.68 -6.86 6.35
CA PRO A 396 -19.28 -7.60 7.54
C PRO A 396 -19.33 -6.68 8.77
N PRO A 397 -19.71 -7.18 9.96
CA PRO A 397 -19.60 -6.38 11.18
C PRO A 397 -18.15 -5.98 11.41
N LEU A 398 -17.94 -4.75 11.89
CA LEU A 398 -16.61 -4.19 12.09
C LEU A 398 -16.55 -3.41 13.40
N THR A 399 -15.45 -3.58 14.12
CA THR A 399 -15.08 -2.72 15.25
C THR A 399 -13.71 -2.10 14.96
N ILE A 400 -13.66 -0.79 15.02
CA ILE A 400 -12.42 -0.01 14.90
C ILE A 400 -12.13 0.55 16.29
N ARG A 401 -10.93 0.31 16.81
CA ARG A 401 -10.45 0.80 18.09
C ARG A 401 -9.30 1.76 17.88
N VAL A 402 -9.50 3.00 18.30
CA VAL A 402 -8.51 4.06 18.22
C VAL A 402 -8.22 4.57 19.63
N HIS A 403 -6.94 4.78 19.92
CA HIS A 403 -6.52 5.35 21.20
C HIS A 403 -6.26 6.85 21.07
N GLY A 404 -6.61 7.62 22.09
CA GLY A 404 -6.39 9.05 22.12
C GLY A 404 -4.93 9.46 21.95
N TRP A 405 -3.98 8.70 22.53
CA TRP A 405 -2.55 8.92 22.30
C TRP A 405 -2.11 8.74 20.84
N ALA A 406 -2.87 7.98 20.02
CA ALA A 406 -2.51 7.74 18.62
C ALA A 406 -2.92 8.89 17.71
N VAL A 407 -3.99 9.60 18.08
CA VAL A 407 -4.61 10.65 17.24
C VAL A 407 -4.43 12.05 17.80
N GLY A 408 -4.17 12.17 19.10
CA GLY A 408 -4.05 13.44 19.79
C GLY A 408 -5.29 14.31 19.59
N ASP A 409 -5.08 15.52 19.08
CA ASP A 409 -6.09 16.47 18.61
C ASP A 409 -6.14 16.59 17.07
N SER A 410 -5.49 15.67 16.35
CA SER A 410 -5.57 15.59 14.88
C SER A 410 -6.88 14.95 14.43
N CYS A 411 -7.28 15.23 13.19
CA CYS A 411 -8.41 14.56 12.58
C CYS A 411 -8.05 13.11 12.24
N PHE A 412 -8.97 12.18 12.49
CA PHE A 412 -8.81 10.74 12.27
C PHE A 412 -10.15 10.13 11.80
N GLY A 413 -10.18 8.87 11.43
CA GLY A 413 -11.35 8.19 10.89
C GLY A 413 -11.31 8.12 9.37
N GLY A 414 -12.31 8.66 8.70
CA GLY A 414 -12.56 8.33 7.29
C GLY A 414 -13.18 6.94 7.19
N VAL A 415 -14.17 6.66 8.03
CA VAL A 415 -14.82 5.34 8.14
C VAL A 415 -16.04 5.31 7.22
N PRO A 416 -16.09 4.42 6.21
CA PRO A 416 -17.27 4.23 5.40
C PRO A 416 -18.42 3.59 6.20
N LEU A 417 -19.57 4.24 6.19
CA LEU A 417 -20.84 3.81 6.81
C LEU A 417 -21.79 3.16 5.80
N THR A 418 -21.55 3.32 4.49
CA THR A 418 -22.43 2.81 3.44
C THR A 418 -22.73 1.32 3.60
N GLY A 419 -24.01 0.96 3.67
CA GLY A 419 -24.49 -0.42 3.77
C GLY A 419 -24.65 -0.97 5.18
N TYR A 420 -24.16 -0.26 6.21
CA TYR A 420 -24.42 -0.58 7.61
C TYR A 420 -25.76 -0.01 8.06
N LYS A 421 -26.51 -0.78 8.85
CA LYS A 421 -27.80 -0.33 9.41
C LYS A 421 -27.61 0.30 10.78
N GLU A 422 -26.61 -0.16 11.50
CA GLU A 422 -26.27 0.27 12.84
C GLU A 422 -24.82 0.76 12.85
N ALA A 423 -24.62 2.00 13.29
CA ALA A 423 -23.30 2.59 13.43
C ALA A 423 -23.25 3.43 14.72
N GLU A 424 -22.29 3.16 15.61
CA GLU A 424 -22.16 3.85 16.90
C GLU A 424 -20.71 4.22 17.16
N LEU A 425 -20.49 5.44 17.64
CA LEU A 425 -19.22 5.91 18.19
C LEU A 425 -19.27 5.88 19.71
N ILE A 426 -18.43 5.06 20.34
CA ILE A 426 -18.29 4.98 21.79
C ILE A 426 -16.94 5.52 22.22
N ILE A 427 -16.94 6.55 23.05
CA ILE A 427 -15.73 7.20 23.55
C ILE A 427 -15.70 7.10 25.06
N ARG A 428 -14.67 6.45 25.60
CA ARG A 428 -14.32 6.56 27.02
C ARG A 428 -13.30 7.69 27.16
N SER A 429 -13.74 8.85 27.63
CA SER A 429 -12.91 10.03 27.86
C SER A 429 -12.36 10.05 29.28
N SER A 430 -11.11 10.49 29.45
CA SER A 430 -10.50 10.67 30.77
C SER A 430 -10.85 12.02 31.41
N LYS A 431 -11.38 12.94 30.60
CA LYS A 431 -11.74 14.30 31.00
C LYS A 431 -12.83 14.88 30.07
N PRO A 432 -13.53 15.95 30.48
CA PRO A 432 -14.44 16.66 29.60
C PRO A 432 -13.74 17.17 28.33
N ASN A 433 -14.39 17.01 27.19
CA ASN A 433 -13.85 17.38 25.88
C ASN A 433 -14.97 17.70 24.89
N GLU A 434 -14.62 18.01 23.65
CA GLU A 434 -15.56 18.06 22.54
C GLU A 434 -15.02 17.20 21.39
N ILE A 435 -15.92 16.56 20.66
CA ILE A 435 -15.59 15.88 19.41
C ILE A 435 -16.34 16.52 18.25
N ILE A 436 -15.60 16.77 17.17
CA ILE A 436 -16.12 17.21 15.88
C ILE A 436 -16.26 15.97 15.01
N ILE A 437 -17.43 15.79 14.39
CA ILE A 437 -17.70 14.73 13.42
C ILE A 437 -17.94 15.41 12.07
N ASN A 438 -17.11 15.08 11.07
CA ASN A 438 -17.29 15.53 9.69
C ASN A 438 -17.92 14.41 8.87
N SER A 439 -18.80 14.75 7.93
CA SER A 439 -19.37 13.78 7.00
C SER A 439 -19.23 14.25 5.56
N TYR A 440 -18.90 13.31 4.69
CA TYR A 440 -18.66 13.56 3.28
C TYR A 440 -18.85 12.29 2.47
N ASP A 441 -18.88 12.43 1.15
CA ASP A 441 -18.89 11.31 0.22
C ASP A 441 -17.61 11.24 -0.63
N ILE A 442 -17.51 10.20 -1.45
CA ILE A 442 -16.43 9.99 -2.41
C ILE A 442 -16.94 10.16 -3.84
N GLY A 443 -17.86 11.11 -4.03
CA GLY A 443 -18.34 11.57 -5.34
C GLY A 443 -17.23 12.12 -6.22
N LEU A 444 -17.55 12.41 -7.48
CA LEU A 444 -16.66 13.07 -8.42
C LEU A 444 -17.41 14.28 -9.02
N PRO A 445 -17.29 15.48 -8.44
CA PRO A 445 -16.39 15.84 -7.33
C PRO A 445 -16.88 15.33 -5.96
N PRO A 446 -15.96 15.10 -4.98
CA PRO A 446 -16.34 14.73 -3.62
C PRO A 446 -17.13 15.85 -2.93
N LEU A 447 -18.13 15.49 -2.12
CA LEU A 447 -18.99 16.47 -1.43
C LEU A 447 -18.82 16.39 0.09
N ASN A 448 -18.59 17.55 0.72
CA ASN A 448 -18.65 17.72 2.17
C ASN A 448 -20.08 18.06 2.61
N TYR A 449 -20.65 17.25 3.50
CA TYR A 449 -22.01 17.43 4.04
C TYR A 449 -22.05 18.32 5.29
N GLY A 450 -20.91 18.60 5.89
CA GLY A 450 -20.75 19.47 7.05
C GLY A 450 -20.13 18.77 8.26
N SER A 451 -20.07 19.53 9.35
CA SER A 451 -19.49 19.11 10.62
C SER A 451 -20.45 19.36 11.78
N GLU A 452 -20.47 18.43 12.74
CA GLU A 452 -21.26 18.54 13.97
C GLU A 452 -20.35 18.44 15.21
N ARG A 453 -20.75 19.08 16.31
CA ARG A 453 -20.00 19.14 17.56
C ARG A 453 -20.77 18.49 18.69
N TYR A 454 -20.10 17.59 19.42
CA TYR A 454 -20.67 16.88 20.56
C TYR A 454 -19.80 17.07 21.79
N LYS A 455 -20.42 17.54 22.88
CA LYS A 455 -19.77 17.61 24.18
C LYS A 455 -19.57 16.20 24.73
N LEU A 456 -18.37 15.94 25.24
CA LEU A 456 -18.00 14.70 25.91
C LEU A 456 -17.86 14.98 27.40
N SER A 457 -18.55 14.19 28.21
CA SER A 457 -18.27 14.11 29.65
C SER A 457 -17.12 13.15 29.92
N GLU A 458 -16.48 13.28 31.08
CA GLU A 458 -15.60 12.22 31.58
C GLU A 458 -16.39 10.89 31.70
N GLY A 459 -15.75 9.77 31.38
CA GLY A 459 -16.40 8.46 31.32
C GLY A 459 -16.88 8.08 29.93
N VAL A 460 -17.96 7.30 29.84
CA VAL A 460 -18.44 6.72 28.57
C VAL A 460 -19.46 7.65 27.90
N ASN A 461 -19.18 8.00 26.66
CA ASN A 461 -20.03 8.76 25.75
C ASN A 461 -20.42 7.88 24.57
N ARG A 462 -21.67 7.98 24.11
CA ARG A 462 -22.18 7.24 22.95
C ARG A 462 -22.82 8.22 21.99
N ILE A 463 -22.45 8.13 20.72
CA ILE A 463 -22.99 8.97 19.65
C ILE A 463 -23.48 8.04 18.54
N ASP A 464 -24.76 8.18 18.18
CA ASP A 464 -25.36 7.44 17.06
C ASP A 464 -24.85 8.03 15.74
N LEU A 465 -24.32 7.16 14.86
CA LEU A 465 -23.81 7.55 13.56
C LEU A 465 -24.80 7.29 12.41
N LYS A 466 -26.00 6.74 12.66
CA LYS A 466 -27.01 6.43 11.62
C LYS A 466 -27.47 7.63 10.81
N GLY A 467 -27.44 8.83 11.40
CA GLY A 467 -27.81 10.08 10.73
C GLY A 467 -26.79 10.52 9.67
N TYR A 468 -25.55 10.04 9.76
CA TYR A 468 -24.47 10.40 8.85
C TYR A 468 -24.48 9.50 7.60
N ARG A 469 -23.99 10.03 6.48
CA ARG A 469 -23.96 9.33 5.20
C ARG A 469 -22.52 9.11 4.74
N ASN A 470 -22.34 8.05 3.95
CA ASN A 470 -21.10 7.73 3.25
C ASN A 470 -19.89 7.57 4.16
N VAL A 471 -19.09 8.62 4.40
CA VAL A 471 -17.84 8.56 5.17
C VAL A 471 -17.87 9.56 6.32
N VAL A 472 -17.32 9.17 7.48
CA VAL A 472 -17.16 10.06 8.64
C VAL A 472 -15.72 10.13 9.13
N SER A 473 -15.26 11.34 9.46
CA SER A 473 -14.04 11.59 10.23
C SER A 473 -14.35 12.31 11.53
N PHE A 474 -13.40 12.26 12.46
CA PHE A 474 -13.53 12.67 13.84
C PHE A 474 -12.34 13.55 14.22
N LYS A 475 -12.55 14.48 15.16
CA LYS A 475 -11.45 15.24 15.77
C LYS A 475 -11.80 15.57 17.21
N LEU A 476 -10.90 15.26 18.15
CA LEU A 476 -11.00 15.76 19.52
C LEU A 476 -10.53 17.22 19.55
N GLU A 477 -11.28 18.10 20.20
CA GLU A 477 -10.90 19.52 20.28
C GLU A 477 -9.65 19.73 21.14
N LYS A 478 -9.46 18.89 22.16
CA LYS A 478 -8.26 18.87 23.01
C LYS A 478 -7.68 17.46 23.07
N LEU A 479 -6.36 17.36 23.16
CA LEU A 479 -5.67 16.10 23.42
C LEU A 479 -6.22 15.40 24.67
N ASP A 480 -6.69 14.16 24.52
CA ASP A 480 -7.00 13.24 25.61
C ASP A 480 -6.27 11.91 25.36
N ALA A 481 -5.02 11.81 25.83
CA ALA A 481 -4.14 10.67 25.53
C ALA A 481 -4.68 9.32 26.07
N ASP A 482 -5.46 9.36 27.15
CA ASP A 482 -6.03 8.19 27.81
C ASP A 482 -7.41 7.81 27.27
N ALA A 483 -7.93 8.56 26.29
CA ALA A 483 -9.20 8.22 25.65
C ALA A 483 -9.13 6.88 24.92
N LEU A 484 -10.23 6.13 24.97
CA LEU A 484 -10.46 4.95 24.15
C LEU A 484 -11.70 5.16 23.28
N ILE A 485 -11.51 5.13 21.96
CA ILE A 485 -12.51 5.47 20.96
C ILE A 485 -12.80 4.21 20.17
N ASN A 486 -14.07 3.82 20.07
CA ASN A 486 -14.50 2.66 19.29
C ASN A 486 -15.59 3.07 18.31
N VAL A 487 -15.45 2.66 17.05
CA VAL A 487 -16.51 2.74 16.05
C VAL A 487 -17.04 1.33 15.82
N TYR A 488 -18.33 1.13 16.06
CA TYR A 488 -19.03 -0.14 15.85
C TYR A 488 -19.93 -0.02 14.62
N LEU A 489 -19.82 -0.98 13.70
CA LEU A 489 -20.63 -1.08 12.49
C LEU A 489 -21.28 -2.47 12.41
N SER A 490 -22.60 -2.53 12.22
CA SER A 490 -23.35 -3.79 12.05
C SER A 490 -24.56 -3.73 11.12
#